data_AF-A0A6C2CCV8-F1
#
_entry.id   AF-A0A6C2CCV8-F1
#
_cell.length_a   1.000
_cell.length_b   1.000
_cell.length_c   1.000
_cell.angle_alpha   90.00
_cell.angle_beta   90.00
_cell.angle_gamma   90.00
#
_symmetry.space_group_name_H-M   'P 1'
#
loop_
_entity.id
_entity.type
_entity.pdbx_description
1 polymer ?
#
loop_
_entity_poly.entity_id
_entity_poly.type
_entity_poly.pdbx_seq_one_letter_code
_entity_poly.pdbx_strand_id
1 'polypeptide(L)'
;MKTPLIVLATVLGAVFSIQAVAANEHADHAAMHGEKNGVSAQMTDGLVKKVDKSAGKLTLSHGPLPNGMPAMTMVFRVKDPAWLDQVKAGDKVRFMADQINGAMTVVHLERK
;
A
#
# COMPACT_ATOMS: atom_id res chain seq x y z
N MET A 1 -4.72 59.16 11.58
CA MET A 1 -4.77 59.95 12.83
C MET A 1 -5.74 59.28 13.79
N LYS A 2 -5.28 59.05 15.03
CA LYS A 2 -6.06 58.75 16.25
C LYS A 2 -6.46 57.29 16.50
N THR A 3 -5.52 56.54 17.07
CA THR A 3 -5.79 55.56 18.14
C THR A 3 -6.32 56.28 19.39
N PRO A 4 -7.12 55.61 20.26
CA PRO A 4 -6.53 55.21 21.55
C PRO A 4 -7.12 53.96 22.25
N LEU A 5 -6.33 53.45 23.22
CA LEU A 5 -6.68 52.80 24.51
C LEU A 5 -7.46 51.45 24.51
N ILE A 6 -6.79 50.31 24.79
CA ILE A 6 -6.46 49.71 26.12
C ILE A 6 -7.70 49.40 26.98
N VAL A 7 -8.03 48.11 27.12
CA VAL A 7 -8.41 47.51 28.42
C VAL A 7 -7.78 46.12 28.52
N LEU A 8 -6.89 46.00 29.49
CA LEU A 8 -6.31 44.79 30.06
C LEU A 8 -7.32 44.23 31.08
N ALA A 9 -7.69 42.96 30.96
CA ALA A 9 -8.40 42.23 32.01
C ALA A 9 -7.96 40.75 32.02
N THR A 10 -6.99 40.47 32.88
CA THR A 10 -6.59 39.14 33.33
C THR A 10 -7.67 38.60 34.26
N VAL A 11 -8.25 37.43 33.97
CA VAL A 11 -8.97 36.64 34.98
C VAL A 11 -8.48 35.21 34.94
N LEU A 12 -7.82 34.86 36.04
CA LEU A 12 -7.36 33.55 36.48
C LEU A 12 -8.57 32.74 36.97
N GLY A 13 -8.71 31.50 36.51
CA GLY A 13 -9.80 30.61 36.92
C GLY A 13 -9.41 29.14 36.76
N ALA A 14 -8.50 28.67 37.60
CA ALA A 14 -8.22 27.24 37.75
C ALA A 14 -9.32 26.62 38.63
N VAL A 15 -10.11 25.71 38.05
CA VAL A 15 -10.93 24.77 38.82
C VAL A 15 -10.55 23.35 38.41
N PHE A 16 -9.85 22.69 39.32
CA PHE A 16 -9.62 21.25 39.33
C PHE A 16 -10.96 20.54 39.52
N SER A 17 -11.24 19.53 38.71
CA SER A 17 -12.19 18.47 39.05
C SER A 17 -11.56 17.12 38.73
N ILE A 18 -11.73 16.23 39.69
CA ILE A 18 -10.99 15.00 39.95
C ILE A 18 -11.32 13.90 38.93
N GLN A 19 -10.30 13.07 38.71
CA GLN A 19 -10.23 11.89 37.86
C GLN A 19 -11.40 10.91 38.05
N ALA A 20 -11.97 10.47 36.93
CA ALA A 20 -12.61 9.16 36.82
C ALA A 20 -11.71 8.29 35.95
N VAL A 21 -10.87 7.46 36.59
CA VAL A 21 -10.21 6.33 35.94
C VAL A 21 -11.23 5.20 35.83
N ALA A 22 -11.87 5.08 34.67
CA ALA A 22 -12.53 3.85 34.29
C ALA A 22 -11.51 3.01 33.53
N ALA A 23 -10.88 2.08 34.24
CA ALA A 23 -10.20 0.96 33.62
C ALA A 23 -11.27 0.09 32.94
N ASN A 24 -11.33 0.16 31.61
CA ASN A 24 -11.78 -0.96 30.82
C ASN A 24 -10.83 -1.06 29.63
N GLU A 25 -10.01 -2.11 29.69
CA GLU A 25 -9.04 -2.53 28.72
C GLU A 25 -9.67 -2.55 27.33
N HIS A 26 -9.23 -1.64 26.46
CA HIS A 26 -9.37 -1.81 25.03
C HIS A 26 -7.96 -1.85 24.47
N ALA A 27 -7.47 -3.09 24.40
CA ALA A 27 -6.19 -3.47 23.84
C ALA A 27 -5.91 -2.66 22.56
N ASP A 28 -4.77 -1.98 22.58
CA ASP A 28 -3.88 -1.74 21.45
C ASP A 28 -4.45 -2.05 20.06
N HIS A 29 -5.09 -1.06 19.47
CA HIS A 29 -5.05 -0.86 18.01
C HIS A 29 -4.18 0.37 17.69
N ALA A 30 -3.00 0.43 18.30
CA ALA A 30 -1.94 1.34 17.91
C ALA A 30 -1.03 0.65 16.88
N ALA A 31 -1.37 0.79 15.59
CA ALA A 31 -0.45 0.88 14.44
C ALA A 31 -1.11 0.45 13.12
N MET A 32 -2.04 1.25 12.58
CA MET A 32 -2.36 1.18 11.15
C MET A 32 -2.61 2.58 10.56
N HIS A 33 -1.55 3.39 10.49
CA HIS A 33 -1.44 4.37 9.41
C HIS A 33 0.03 4.71 9.12
N GLY A 34 0.78 3.67 8.73
CA GLY A 34 1.99 3.84 7.93
C GLY A 34 1.61 3.54 6.49
N GLU A 35 1.16 4.57 5.77
CA GLU A 35 0.99 4.53 4.32
C GLU A 35 2.36 4.31 3.67
N LYS A 36 2.72 3.03 3.51
CA LYS A 36 3.65 2.56 2.49
C LYS A 36 2.91 1.49 1.71
N ASN A 37 1.94 1.91 0.90
CA ASN A 37 1.35 1.11 -0.17
C ASN A 37 2.35 0.92 -1.33
N GLY A 38 3.61 0.66 -1.00
CA GLY A 38 4.61 0.13 -1.91
C GLY A 38 4.78 -1.33 -1.51
N VAL A 39 4.32 -2.27 -2.34
CA VAL A 39 4.59 -3.68 -2.10
C VAL A 39 6.11 -3.84 -1.95
N SER A 40 6.49 -4.50 -0.86
CA SER A 40 7.89 -4.66 -0.48
C SER A 40 8.73 -5.24 -1.61
N ALA A 41 10.03 -4.95 -1.57
CA ALA A 41 11.02 -5.29 -2.59
C ALA A 41 11.25 -6.82 -2.82
N GLN A 42 10.33 -7.67 -2.34
CA GLN A 42 10.47 -9.11 -2.35
C GLN A 42 9.96 -9.69 -3.67
N MET A 43 10.81 -10.48 -4.32
CA MET A 43 10.43 -11.22 -5.51
C MET A 43 9.54 -12.42 -5.16
N THR A 44 8.40 -12.50 -5.84
CA THR A 44 7.42 -13.59 -5.76
C THR A 44 7.48 -14.49 -6.99
N ASP A 45 7.30 -15.78 -6.78
CA ASP A 45 7.18 -16.77 -7.84
C ASP A 45 5.83 -16.67 -8.56
N GLY A 46 5.85 -16.85 -9.87
CA GLY A 46 4.65 -16.84 -10.70
C GLY A 46 4.74 -17.77 -11.91
N LEU A 47 3.57 -18.16 -12.40
CA LEU A 47 3.39 -18.85 -13.67
C LEU A 47 2.59 -17.95 -14.61
N VAL A 48 3.14 -17.66 -15.79
CA VAL A 48 2.43 -16.89 -16.81
C VAL A 48 1.29 -17.73 -17.37
N LYS A 49 0.05 -17.27 -17.18
CA LYS A 49 -1.15 -17.91 -17.71
C LYS A 49 -1.56 -17.33 -19.06
N LYS A 50 -1.37 -16.01 -19.24
CA LYS A 50 -1.70 -15.29 -20.47
C LYS A 50 -0.86 -14.02 -20.58
N VAL A 51 -0.52 -13.65 -21.82
CA VAL A 51 0.12 -12.39 -22.18
C VAL A 51 -0.86 -11.59 -23.02
N ASP A 52 -1.16 -10.36 -22.61
CA ASP A 52 -1.97 -9.41 -23.38
C ASP A 52 -1.13 -8.19 -23.71
N LYS A 53 -0.50 -8.24 -24.90
CA LYS A 53 0.39 -7.18 -25.39
C LYS A 53 -0.37 -5.90 -25.70
N SER A 54 -1.59 -6.03 -26.23
CA SER A 54 -2.41 -4.87 -26.60
C SER A 54 -2.89 -4.09 -25.39
N ALA A 55 -3.15 -4.77 -24.26
CA ALA A 55 -3.59 -4.13 -23.02
C ALA A 55 -2.44 -3.86 -22.02
N GLY A 56 -1.20 -4.28 -22.32
CA GLY A 56 -0.06 -4.11 -21.42
C GLY A 56 -0.16 -4.94 -20.14
N LYS A 57 -0.67 -6.17 -20.21
CA LYS A 57 -1.04 -6.98 -19.04
C LYS A 57 -0.52 -8.42 -19.10
N LEU A 58 -0.28 -8.97 -17.92
CA LEU A 58 -0.01 -10.39 -17.70
C LEU A 58 -1.06 -10.98 -16.78
N THR A 59 -1.58 -12.16 -17.13
CA THR A 59 -2.31 -12.99 -16.17
C THR A 59 -1.30 -13.93 -15.54
N LEU A 60 -1.06 -13.78 -14.24
CA LEU A 60 -0.09 -14.58 -13.50
C LEU A 60 -0.81 -15.39 -12.44
N SER A 61 -0.47 -16.68 -12.35
CA SER A 61 -0.74 -17.48 -11.16
C SER A 61 0.43 -17.26 -10.21
N HIS A 62 0.23 -16.44 -9.19
CA HIS A 62 1.29 -16.05 -8.27
C HIS A 62 1.27 -16.89 -6.99
N GLY A 63 2.43 -17.06 -6.37
CA GLY A 63 2.55 -17.53 -4.99
C GLY A 63 2.10 -16.47 -3.98
N PRO A 64 2.21 -16.71 -2.67
CA PRO A 64 1.85 -15.73 -1.65
C PRO A 64 2.56 -14.39 -1.87
N LEU A 65 1.81 -13.29 -1.86
CA LEU A 65 2.35 -11.95 -1.99
C LEU A 65 2.55 -11.32 -0.61
N PRO A 66 3.53 -10.41 -0.46
CA PRO A 66 3.81 -9.77 0.83
C PRO A 66 2.67 -8.91 1.40
N ASN A 67 1.72 -8.51 0.56
CA ASN A 67 0.55 -7.73 0.95
C ASN A 67 -0.59 -8.58 1.55
N GLY A 68 -0.31 -9.83 1.92
CA GLY A 68 -1.29 -10.73 2.54
C GLY A 68 -2.19 -11.46 1.53
N MET A 69 -1.98 -11.28 0.22
CA MET A 69 -2.73 -12.07 -0.76
C MET A 69 -2.21 -13.51 -0.84
N PRO A 70 -3.08 -14.52 -0.68
CA PRO A 70 -2.70 -15.91 -0.87
C PRO A 70 -2.37 -16.18 -2.35
N ALA A 71 -1.81 -17.36 -2.62
CA ALA A 71 -1.56 -17.77 -3.99
C ALA A 71 -2.86 -17.80 -4.82
N MET A 72 -2.91 -17.04 -5.90
CA MET A 72 -4.08 -16.97 -6.78
C MET A 72 -3.68 -16.59 -8.22
N THR A 73 -4.64 -16.67 -9.14
CA THR A 73 -4.47 -16.19 -10.52
C THR A 73 -5.16 -14.85 -10.68
N MET A 74 -4.40 -13.82 -11.05
CA MET A 74 -4.96 -12.49 -11.31
C MET A 74 -4.22 -11.76 -12.43
N VAL A 75 -4.78 -10.63 -12.84
CA VAL A 75 -4.24 -9.79 -13.91
C VAL A 75 -3.37 -8.68 -13.31
N PHE A 76 -2.14 -8.59 -13.79
CA PHE A 76 -1.20 -7.53 -13.47
C PHE A 76 -0.97 -6.67 -14.71
N ARG A 77 -0.87 -5.35 -14.52
CA ARG A 77 -0.23 -4.48 -15.52
C ARG A 77 1.27 -4.73 -15.51
N VAL A 78 1.98 -4.32 -16.56
CA VAL A 78 3.44 -4.27 -16.54
C VAL A 78 3.92 -2.84 -16.59
N LYS A 79 4.97 -2.52 -15.84
CA LYS A 79 5.63 -1.21 -15.88
C LYS A 79 6.36 -0.99 -17.20
N ASP A 80 7.02 -2.03 -17.72
CA ASP A 80 7.69 -2.01 -19.01
C ASP A 80 7.01 -3.00 -19.98
N PRO A 81 6.38 -2.51 -21.06
CA PRO A 81 5.75 -3.36 -22.08
C PRO A 81 6.71 -4.33 -22.77
N ALA A 82 8.01 -4.01 -22.85
CA ALA A 82 9.01 -4.86 -23.52
C ALA A 82 9.16 -6.23 -22.85
N TRP A 83 8.78 -6.34 -21.57
CA TRP A 83 8.76 -7.61 -20.86
C TRP A 83 7.73 -8.60 -21.40
N LEU A 84 6.65 -8.12 -22.03
CA LEU A 84 5.61 -8.97 -22.61
C LEU A 84 6.12 -9.73 -23.84
N ASP A 85 7.19 -9.27 -24.47
CA ASP A 85 7.87 -9.96 -25.57
C ASP A 85 8.83 -11.04 -25.07
N GLN A 86 9.24 -10.97 -23.80
CA GLN A 86 10.21 -11.89 -23.22
C GLN A 86 9.56 -13.17 -22.68
N VAL A 87 8.27 -13.12 -22.34
CA VAL A 87 7.53 -14.23 -21.71
C VAL A 87 6.37 -14.73 -22.58
N LYS A 88 5.96 -15.98 -22.34
CA LYS A 88 4.76 -16.58 -22.93
C LYS A 88 3.98 -17.38 -21.88
N ALA A 89 2.74 -17.74 -22.21
CA ALA A 89 1.95 -18.64 -21.37
C ALA A 89 2.71 -19.96 -21.11
N GLY A 90 2.75 -20.39 -19.85
CA GLY A 90 3.50 -21.55 -19.38
C GLY A 90 4.86 -21.23 -18.77
N ASP A 91 5.39 -20.01 -18.96
CA ASP A 91 6.69 -19.63 -18.38
C ASP A 91 6.61 -19.44 -16.87
N LYS A 92 7.60 -19.99 -16.16
CA LYS A 92 7.83 -19.67 -14.76
C LYS A 92 8.64 -18.38 -14.67
N VAL A 93 8.21 -17.49 -13.80
CA VAL A 93 8.82 -16.17 -13.61
C VAL A 93 8.99 -15.89 -12.13
N ARG A 94 9.91 -14.98 -11.82
CA ARG A 94 9.97 -14.29 -10.55
C ARG A 94 9.70 -12.82 -10.79
N PHE A 95 8.84 -12.21 -9.99
CA PHE A 95 8.40 -10.84 -10.25
C PHE A 95 8.16 -10.08 -8.96
N MET A 96 8.20 -8.76 -9.07
CA MET A 96 7.77 -7.84 -8.02
C MET A 96 6.58 -7.07 -8.58
N ALA A 97 5.52 -6.93 -7.79
CA ALA A 97 4.34 -6.18 -8.20
C ALA A 97 4.04 -5.11 -7.17
N ASP A 98 3.64 -3.92 -7.59
CA ASP A 98 3.28 -2.79 -6.73
C ASP A 98 1.90 -2.24 -7.09
N GLN A 99 1.24 -1.53 -6.16
CA GLN A 99 -0.02 -0.85 -6.41
C GLN A 99 0.21 0.54 -6.99
N ILE A 100 0.16 0.65 -8.31
CA ILE A 100 0.30 1.93 -9.01
C ILE A 100 -1.08 2.37 -9.49
N ASN A 101 -1.56 3.54 -9.06
CA ASN A 101 -2.89 4.09 -9.41
C ASN A 101 -4.04 3.10 -9.16
N GLY A 102 -4.01 2.40 -8.02
CA GLY A 102 -5.05 1.42 -7.65
C GLY A 102 -4.98 0.10 -8.42
N ALA A 103 -3.87 -0.17 -9.12
CA ALA A 103 -3.69 -1.40 -9.88
C ALA A 103 -2.38 -2.12 -9.59
N MET A 104 -2.48 -3.44 -9.43
CA MET A 104 -1.33 -4.33 -9.36
C MET A 104 -0.53 -4.29 -10.66
N THR A 105 0.71 -3.84 -10.55
CA THR A 105 1.60 -3.58 -11.66
C THR A 105 2.93 -4.25 -11.39
N VAL A 106 3.35 -5.15 -12.28
CA VAL A 106 4.70 -5.73 -12.24
C VAL A 106 5.71 -4.62 -12.44
N VAL A 107 6.59 -4.41 -11.47
CA VAL A 107 7.66 -3.41 -11.47
C VAL A 107 9.04 -4.01 -11.68
N HIS A 108 9.15 -5.34 -11.59
CA HIS A 108 10.34 -6.12 -11.94
C HIS A 108 9.92 -7.51 -12.42
N LEU A 109 10.53 -8.03 -13.48
CA LEU A 109 10.23 -9.35 -14.04
C LEU A 109 11.51 -10.09 -14.42
N GLU A 110 11.61 -11.34 -13.98
CA GLU A 110 12.69 -12.26 -14.29
C GLU A 110 12.12 -13.60 -14.75
N ARG A 111 12.72 -14.20 -15.78
CA ARG A 111 12.39 -15.57 -16.20
C ARG A 111 13.19 -16.56 -15.39
N LYS A 112 12.54 -17.67 -15.01
CA LYS A 112 13.21 -18.86 -14.46
C LYS A 112 13.61 -19.83 -15.55
#